data_AF-A0A7S1G384-F1
#
_entry.id   AF-A0A7S1G384-F1
#
_cell.length_a   1.000
_cell.length_b   1.000
_cell.length_c   1.000
_cell.angle_alpha   90.00
_cell.angle_beta   90.00
_cell.angle_gamma   90.00
#
_symmetry.space_group_name_H-M   'P 1'
#
loop_
_entity.id
_entity.type
_entity.pdbx_description
1 polymer ?
#
loop_
_entity_poly.entity_id
_entity_poly.type
_entity_poly.pdbx_seq_one_letter_code
_entity_poly.pdbx_strand_id
1 'polypeptide(L)'
;MISAQVVRGIEKKQIADPDDDDVKHLNVRAEFDRRLGPGGTTPQALENLYFTYMLLLAAVTKARGRLLADSGPGKIDSESHDGIREALANPLFSNNDGDDSPVWAASHRLHDHAVEGGVENLWSARQRTRDLMRIMNCVQCNKCRLHGKIGAEGLSTALQILLGRAGDGEDPDRIHRVEIAALITTLGKFSTTIEYCSKMLKEP
;
A
#
# COMPACT_ATOMS: atom_id res chain seq x y z
N MET A 1 -1.00 6.28 -6.52
CA MET A 1 -1.65 4.99 -6.19
C MET A 1 -3.03 4.94 -6.80
N ILE A 2 -3.30 3.91 -7.59
CA ILE A 2 -4.59 3.71 -8.26
C ILE A 2 -5.54 3.09 -7.24
N SER A 3 -6.37 3.91 -6.58
CA SER A 3 -7.40 3.38 -5.68
C SER A 3 -8.55 2.78 -6.50
N ALA A 4 -9.37 1.91 -5.90
CA ALA A 4 -10.59 1.41 -6.56
C ALA A 4 -11.51 2.54 -7.07
N GLN A 5 -11.55 3.67 -6.36
CA GLN A 5 -12.26 4.87 -6.82
C GLN A 5 -11.65 5.46 -8.11
N VAL A 6 -10.32 5.42 -8.25
CA VAL A 6 -9.64 5.86 -9.48
C VAL A 6 -9.90 4.88 -10.61
N VAL A 7 -9.81 3.56 -10.38
CA VAL A 7 -10.12 2.53 -11.40
C VAL A 7 -11.55 2.70 -11.92
N ARG A 8 -12.54 2.74 -11.01
CA ARG A 8 -13.94 2.98 -11.39
C ARG A 8 -14.13 4.31 -12.14
N GLY A 9 -13.36 5.33 -11.78
CA GLY A 9 -13.36 6.62 -12.46
C GLY A 9 -12.78 6.56 -13.88
N ILE A 10 -11.80 5.69 -14.12
CA ILE A 10 -11.24 5.42 -15.45
C ILE A 10 -12.25 4.63 -16.28
N GLU A 11 -12.78 3.53 -15.74
CA GLU A 11 -13.77 2.68 -16.42
C GLU A 11 -15.01 3.48 -16.84
N LYS A 12 -15.55 4.32 -15.94
CA LYS A 12 -16.68 5.20 -16.25
C LYS A 12 -16.39 6.17 -17.41
N LYS A 13 -15.16 6.65 -17.53
CA LYS A 13 -14.77 7.55 -18.62
C LYS A 13 -14.52 6.80 -19.94
N GLN A 14 -14.12 5.54 -19.88
CA GLN A 14 -13.98 4.70 -21.08
C GLN A 14 -15.34 4.27 -21.66
N ILE A 15 -16.36 4.16 -20.81
CA ILE A 15 -17.74 3.80 -21.21
C ILE A 15 -18.57 5.05 -21.59
N ALA A 16 -18.08 6.25 -21.26
CA ALA A 16 -18.75 7.50 -21.60
C ALA A 16 -18.78 7.70 -23.14
N ASP A 17 -19.81 8.41 -23.61
CA ASP A 17 -20.04 8.67 -25.03
C ASP A 17 -18.77 9.24 -25.71
N PRO A 18 -18.22 8.60 -26.75
CA PRO A 18 -17.06 9.11 -27.47
C PRO A 18 -17.26 10.52 -28.07
N ASP A 19 -18.51 10.94 -28.28
CA ASP A 19 -18.87 12.26 -28.81
C ASP A 19 -19.11 13.33 -27.70
N ASP A 20 -18.90 12.98 -26.42
CA ASP A 20 -18.95 13.93 -25.31
C ASP A 20 -17.66 14.79 -25.28
N ASP A 21 -17.73 15.95 -25.93
CA ASP A 21 -16.65 16.95 -26.01
C ASP A 21 -16.17 17.46 -24.62
N ASP A 22 -16.96 17.29 -23.56
CA ASP A 22 -16.58 17.64 -22.19
C ASP A 22 -15.70 16.55 -21.53
N VAL A 23 -15.61 15.36 -22.12
CA VAL A 23 -14.82 14.23 -21.63
C VAL A 23 -13.58 14.01 -22.51
N LYS A 24 -12.42 14.47 -22.02
CA LYS A 24 -11.14 14.07 -22.64
C LYS A 24 -10.93 12.55 -22.51
N HIS A 25 -11.17 11.85 -23.62
CA HIS A 25 -10.87 10.43 -23.78
C HIS A 25 -9.36 10.20 -23.73
N LEU A 26 -8.89 9.63 -22.62
CA LEU A 26 -7.50 9.27 -22.44
C LEU A 26 -7.30 7.84 -22.93
N ASN A 27 -6.35 7.61 -23.84
CA ASN A 27 -5.93 6.25 -24.17
C ASN A 27 -5.20 5.65 -22.96
N VAL A 28 -5.97 4.94 -22.13
CA VAL A 28 -5.50 4.33 -20.88
C VAL A 28 -4.38 3.34 -21.14
N ARG A 29 -4.45 2.59 -22.24
CA ARG A 29 -3.43 1.63 -22.62
C ARG A 29 -2.11 2.32 -22.95
N ALA A 30 -2.15 3.32 -23.83
CA ALA A 30 -0.97 4.11 -24.17
C ALA A 30 -0.34 4.76 -22.94
N GLU A 31 -1.14 5.28 -22.01
CA GLU A 31 -0.62 5.87 -20.76
C GLU A 31 -0.05 4.82 -19.80
N PHE A 32 -0.64 3.62 -19.74
CA PHE A 32 -0.09 2.50 -18.98
C PHE A 32 1.28 2.09 -19.55
N ASP A 33 1.37 1.82 -20.84
CA ASP A 33 2.60 1.41 -21.49
C ASP A 33 3.69 2.48 -21.35
N ARG A 34 3.32 3.77 -21.52
CA ARG A 34 4.24 4.89 -21.37
C ARG A 34 4.78 5.03 -19.95
N ARG A 35 3.97 4.80 -18.91
CA ARG A 35 4.37 5.08 -17.50
C ARG A 35 4.87 3.85 -16.76
N LEU A 36 4.14 2.74 -16.86
CA LEU A 36 4.30 1.53 -16.05
C LEU A 36 4.71 0.31 -16.88
N GLY A 37 4.63 0.39 -18.20
CA GLY A 37 5.05 -0.68 -19.09
C GLY A 37 6.55 -0.98 -18.97
N PRO A 38 7.01 -2.18 -19.37
CA PRO A 38 8.42 -2.58 -19.27
C PRO A 38 9.40 -1.64 -19.99
N GLY A 39 8.97 -0.99 -21.07
CA GLY A 39 9.73 0.01 -21.82
C GLY A 39 9.35 1.46 -21.52
N GLY A 40 8.59 1.71 -20.45
CA GLY A 40 8.07 3.02 -20.10
C GLY A 40 9.08 3.94 -19.43
N THR A 41 8.60 5.11 -19.01
CA THR A 41 9.41 6.16 -18.35
C THR A 41 9.85 5.81 -16.93
N THR A 42 9.27 4.77 -16.33
CA THR A 42 9.63 4.31 -14.99
C THR A 42 9.94 2.82 -15.03
N PRO A 43 11.16 2.47 -15.51
CA PRO A 43 11.63 1.10 -15.43
C PRO A 43 11.55 0.60 -13.99
N GLN A 44 11.23 -0.67 -13.79
CA GLN A 44 11.08 -1.30 -12.46
C GLN A 44 9.87 -0.87 -11.62
N ALA A 45 8.94 -0.07 -12.17
CA ALA A 45 7.76 0.37 -11.43
C ALA A 45 6.91 -0.82 -10.92
N LEU A 46 6.81 -1.89 -11.71
CA LEU A 46 6.05 -3.09 -11.36
C LEU A 46 6.74 -3.88 -10.26
N GLU A 47 8.05 -4.09 -10.36
CA GLU A 47 8.85 -4.79 -9.35
C GLU A 47 8.81 -4.05 -8.01
N ASN A 48 8.94 -2.72 -8.03
CA ASN A 48 8.83 -1.88 -6.83
C ASN A 48 7.41 -1.91 -6.24
N LEU A 49 6.38 -2.02 -7.09
CA LEU A 49 4.99 -2.19 -6.66
C LEU A 49 4.81 -3.51 -5.89
N TYR A 50 5.31 -4.62 -6.43
CA TYR A 50 5.27 -5.93 -5.77
C TYR A 50 6.11 -5.95 -4.49
N PHE A 51 7.32 -5.39 -4.51
CA PHE A 51 8.17 -5.27 -3.32
C PHE A 51 7.44 -4.53 -2.20
N THR A 52 6.87 -3.37 -2.51
CA THR A 52 6.11 -2.59 -1.52
C THR A 52 4.90 -3.36 -1.00
N TYR A 53 4.19 -4.08 -1.87
CA TYR A 53 3.05 -4.91 -1.46
C TYR A 53 3.45 -6.04 -0.51
N MET A 54 4.60 -6.69 -0.76
CA MET A 54 5.13 -7.71 0.15
C MET A 54 5.44 -7.13 1.54
N LEU A 55 6.01 -5.93 1.63
CA LEU A 55 6.24 -5.26 2.91
C LEU A 55 4.93 -4.94 3.65
N LEU A 56 3.91 -4.47 2.92
CA LEU A 56 2.58 -4.20 3.50
C LEU A 56 1.92 -5.48 4.02
N LEU A 57 2.05 -6.59 3.28
CA LEU A 57 1.57 -7.91 3.71
C LEU A 57 2.26 -8.34 5.02
N ALA A 58 3.60 -8.29 5.07
CA ALA A 58 4.36 -8.66 6.27
C ALA A 58 3.94 -7.82 7.50
N ALA A 59 3.79 -6.51 7.33
CA ALA A 59 3.36 -5.61 8.42
C ALA A 59 1.92 -5.92 8.89
N VAL A 60 0.99 -6.17 7.97
CA VAL A 60 -0.39 -6.55 8.31
C VAL A 60 -0.44 -7.91 8.99
N THR A 61 0.40 -8.87 8.57
CA THR A 61 0.53 -10.16 9.25
C THR A 61 1.01 -10.00 10.69
N LYS A 62 2.03 -9.16 10.96
CA LYS A 62 2.44 -8.84 12.34
C LYS A 62 1.31 -8.15 13.13
N ALA A 63 0.55 -7.27 12.51
CA ALA A 63 -0.55 -6.55 13.15
C ALA A 63 -1.87 -7.35 13.25
N ARG A 64 -1.93 -8.59 12.75
CA ARG A 64 -3.17 -9.38 12.62
C ARG A 64 -3.95 -9.49 13.94
N GLY A 65 -3.26 -9.72 15.06
CA GLY A 65 -3.89 -9.80 16.38
C GLY A 65 -4.59 -8.50 16.77
N ARG A 66 -3.88 -7.37 16.64
CA ARG A 66 -4.43 -6.03 16.89
C ARG A 66 -5.62 -5.71 15.97
N LEU A 67 -5.53 -6.09 14.69
CA LEU A 67 -6.61 -5.86 13.72
C LEU A 67 -7.89 -6.61 14.08
N LEU A 68 -7.78 -7.88 14.47
CA LEU A 68 -8.93 -8.67 14.93
C LEU A 68 -9.51 -8.09 16.23
N ALA A 69 -8.65 -7.61 17.14
CA ALA A 69 -9.10 -6.96 18.37
C ALA A 69 -9.85 -5.64 18.10
N ASP A 70 -9.36 -4.80 17.19
CA ASP A 70 -9.96 -3.50 16.85
C ASP A 70 -11.22 -3.62 15.97
N SER A 71 -11.33 -4.71 15.21
CA SER A 71 -12.48 -4.99 14.35
C SER A 71 -13.60 -5.77 15.03
N GLY A 72 -13.40 -6.28 16.25
CA GLY A 72 -14.35 -7.17 16.92
C GLY A 72 -15.81 -6.67 17.01
N PRO A 73 -16.77 -7.59 17.24
CA PRO A 73 -18.21 -7.27 17.21
C PRO A 73 -18.58 -6.05 18.06
N GLY A 74 -19.28 -5.08 17.46
CA GLY A 74 -19.73 -3.86 18.12
C GLY A 74 -18.70 -2.73 18.21
N LYS A 75 -17.45 -2.92 17.75
CA LYS A 75 -16.44 -1.84 17.67
C LYS A 75 -16.48 -1.07 16.35
N ILE A 76 -16.95 -1.72 15.29
CA ILE A 76 -17.16 -1.17 13.95
C ILE A 76 -18.48 -1.70 13.38
N ASP A 77 -18.91 -1.17 12.24
CA ASP A 77 -20.08 -1.70 11.52
C ASP A 77 -19.86 -3.17 11.11
N SER A 78 -20.95 -3.93 11.04
CA SER A 78 -20.91 -5.37 10.78
C SER A 78 -20.26 -5.72 9.44
N GLU A 79 -20.50 -4.90 8.42
CA GLU A 79 -19.92 -5.09 7.09
C GLU A 79 -18.38 -4.98 7.13
N SER A 80 -17.86 -3.95 7.80
CA SER A 80 -16.41 -3.77 7.96
C SER A 80 -15.77 -4.84 8.85
N HIS A 81 -16.45 -5.30 9.91
CA HIS A 81 -15.99 -6.43 10.73
C HIS A 81 -15.85 -7.70 9.90
N ASP A 82 -16.88 -8.05 9.13
CA ASP A 82 -16.87 -9.26 8.33
C ASP A 82 -15.84 -9.18 7.20
N GLY A 83 -15.72 -8.02 6.54
CA GLY A 83 -14.73 -7.79 5.49
C GLY A 83 -13.28 -7.87 5.97
N ILE A 84 -12.95 -7.30 7.14
CA ILE A 84 -11.61 -7.41 7.72
C ILE A 84 -11.31 -8.87 8.09
N ARG A 85 -12.26 -9.56 8.72
CA ARG A 85 -12.09 -10.95 9.14
C ARG A 85 -11.91 -11.89 7.95
N GLU A 86 -12.68 -11.71 6.90
CA GLU A 86 -12.55 -12.45 5.64
C GLU A 86 -11.20 -12.18 4.98
N ALA A 87 -10.79 -10.91 4.86
CA ALA A 87 -9.49 -10.56 4.29
C ALA A 87 -8.33 -11.20 5.06
N LEU A 88 -8.35 -11.13 6.40
CA LEU A 88 -7.31 -11.70 7.27
C LEU A 88 -7.37 -13.24 7.41
N ALA A 89 -8.39 -13.89 6.85
CA ALA A 89 -8.46 -15.34 6.73
C ALA A 89 -7.70 -15.86 5.50
N ASN A 90 -7.26 -14.97 4.60
CA ASN A 90 -6.49 -15.36 3.43
C ASN A 90 -5.15 -16.04 3.85
N PRO A 91 -4.77 -17.17 3.24
CA PRO A 91 -3.53 -17.88 3.56
C PRO A 91 -2.25 -17.04 3.48
N LEU A 92 -2.26 -15.94 2.70
CA LEU A 92 -1.14 -15.01 2.65
C LEU A 92 -0.80 -14.37 4.01
N PHE A 93 -1.77 -14.30 4.93
CA PHE A 93 -1.57 -13.80 6.30
C PHE A 93 -1.33 -14.91 7.33
N SER A 94 -1.28 -16.18 6.89
CA SER A 94 -0.99 -17.32 7.77
C SER A 94 0.50 -17.59 7.91
N ASN A 95 1.34 -17.00 7.06
CA ASN A 95 2.79 -17.18 7.07
C ASN A 95 3.43 -16.38 8.21
N ASN A 96 4.36 -16.97 8.95
CA ASN A 96 5.07 -16.31 10.05
C ASN A 96 6.43 -15.77 9.62
N ASP A 97 7.01 -14.89 10.45
CA ASP A 97 8.32 -14.24 10.22
C ASP A 97 9.41 -15.22 9.79
N GLY A 98 9.41 -16.43 10.37
CA GLY A 98 10.39 -17.49 10.07
C GLY A 98 10.17 -18.29 8.79
N ASP A 99 9.14 -18.00 7.99
CA ASP A 99 8.84 -18.76 6.78
C ASP A 99 9.67 -18.28 5.57
N ASP A 100 10.14 -19.21 4.74
CA ASP A 100 10.86 -18.94 3.47
C ASP A 100 9.96 -18.39 2.34
N SER A 101 8.91 -17.65 2.70
CA SER A 101 8.02 -17.02 1.74
C SER A 101 8.68 -15.79 1.08
N PRO A 102 8.31 -15.43 -0.17
CA PRO A 102 8.78 -14.20 -0.80
C PRO A 102 8.46 -12.93 0.01
N VAL A 103 7.34 -12.94 0.74
CA VAL A 103 6.90 -11.83 1.61
C VAL A 103 7.91 -11.57 2.72
N TRP A 104 8.28 -12.62 3.46
CA TRP A 104 9.23 -12.52 4.56
C TRP A 104 10.66 -12.35 4.07
N ALA A 105 11.04 -12.95 2.94
CA ALA A 105 12.32 -12.68 2.29
C ALA A 105 12.50 -11.19 1.94
N ALA A 106 11.45 -10.52 1.44
CA ALA A 106 11.48 -9.07 1.19
C ALA A 106 11.61 -8.26 2.49
N SER A 107 10.86 -8.65 3.52
CA SER A 107 10.92 -8.02 4.85
C SER A 107 12.30 -8.14 5.49
N HIS A 108 12.91 -9.33 5.49
CA HIS A 108 14.24 -9.57 6.02
C HIS A 108 15.32 -8.78 5.28
N ARG A 109 15.29 -8.77 3.94
CA ARG A 109 16.26 -7.98 3.15
C ARG A 109 16.16 -6.48 3.44
N LEU A 110 14.94 -5.96 3.62
CA LEU A 110 14.75 -4.57 4.04
C LEU A 110 15.33 -4.35 5.45
N HIS A 111 15.05 -5.25 6.37
CA HIS A 111 15.54 -5.18 7.76
C HIS A 111 17.06 -5.19 7.80
N ASP A 112 17.72 -6.19 7.19
CA ASP A 112 19.17 -6.34 7.13
C ASP A 112 19.84 -5.06 6.61
N HIS A 113 19.32 -4.51 5.51
CA HIS A 113 19.84 -3.28 4.94
C HIS A 113 19.60 -2.04 5.83
N ALA A 114 18.44 -1.98 6.48
CA ALA A 114 18.10 -0.87 7.37
C ALA A 114 18.99 -0.87 8.62
N VAL A 115 19.32 -2.03 9.18
CA VAL A 115 20.16 -2.16 10.38
C VAL A 115 21.66 -2.06 10.10
N GLU A 116 22.10 -2.34 8.86
CA GLU A 116 23.51 -2.23 8.46
C GLU A 116 24.11 -0.84 8.75
N GLY A 117 23.33 0.23 8.52
CA GLY A 117 23.74 1.60 8.87
C GLY A 117 23.33 2.06 10.27
N GLY A 118 22.92 1.13 11.13
CA GLY A 118 22.54 1.38 12.52
C GLY A 118 21.31 2.26 12.71
N VAL A 119 21.19 2.82 13.92
CA VAL A 119 20.05 3.64 14.34
C VAL A 119 19.84 4.88 13.46
N GLU A 120 20.90 5.40 12.84
CA GLU A 120 20.85 6.57 11.95
C GLU A 120 20.02 6.29 10.69
N ASN A 121 20.16 5.11 10.07
CA ASN A 121 19.35 4.73 8.90
C ASN A 121 17.86 4.62 9.27
N LEU A 122 17.57 3.98 10.41
CA LEU A 122 16.21 3.84 10.93
C LEU A 122 15.59 5.20 11.28
N TRP A 123 16.38 6.12 11.84
CA TRP A 123 15.94 7.49 12.12
C TRP A 123 15.72 8.29 10.84
N SER A 124 16.63 8.19 9.88
CA SER A 124 16.54 8.84 8.57
C SER A 124 15.28 8.39 7.81
N ALA A 125 14.97 7.09 7.81
CA ALA A 125 13.74 6.56 7.21
C ALA A 125 12.48 7.21 7.82
N ARG A 126 12.41 7.31 9.15
CA ARG A 126 11.30 7.99 9.85
C ARG A 126 11.21 9.46 9.49
N GLN A 127 12.34 10.15 9.46
CA GLN A 127 12.38 11.57 9.18
C GLN A 127 11.91 11.85 7.74
N ARG A 128 12.36 11.05 6.77
CA ARG A 128 11.91 11.13 5.37
C ARG A 128 10.41 10.93 5.23
N THR A 129 9.80 10.03 6.00
CA THR A 129 8.35 9.84 5.94
C THR A 129 7.59 11.04 6.53
N ARG A 130 8.10 11.69 7.59
CA ARG A 130 7.54 12.97 8.08
C ARG A 130 7.64 14.07 7.04
N ASP A 131 8.77 14.16 6.35
CA ASP A 131 8.98 15.15 5.30
C ASP A 131 8.08 14.89 4.09
N LEU A 132 7.87 13.63 3.71
CA LEU A 132 6.89 13.25 2.70
C LEU A 132 5.48 13.71 3.08
N MET A 133 5.06 13.51 4.34
CA MET A 133 3.77 13.98 4.84
C MET A 133 3.62 15.51 4.79
N ARG A 134 4.71 16.26 5.00
CA ARG A 134 4.73 17.72 4.83
C ARG A 134 4.58 18.12 3.37
N ILE A 135 5.32 17.48 2.46
CA ILE A 135 5.24 17.74 1.01
C ILE A 135 3.82 17.47 0.50
N MET A 136 3.12 16.47 1.02
CA MET A 136 1.72 16.21 0.65
C MET A 136 0.78 17.39 0.97
N ASN A 137 1.15 18.34 1.85
CA ASN A 137 0.36 19.56 2.07
C ASN A 137 0.45 20.56 0.90
N CYS A 138 1.47 20.46 0.05
CA CYS A 138 1.64 21.30 -1.13
C CYS A 138 0.86 20.78 -2.35
N VAL A 139 0.27 19.59 -2.27
CA VAL A 139 -0.51 19.00 -3.37
C VAL A 139 -1.88 19.67 -3.46
N GLN A 140 -2.11 20.42 -4.54
CA GLN A 140 -3.35 21.19 -4.77
C GLN A 140 -4.57 20.31 -5.07
N CYS A 141 -4.36 19.16 -5.73
CA CYS A 141 -5.43 18.20 -5.99
C CYS A 141 -5.88 17.53 -4.69
N ASN A 142 -7.08 17.84 -4.20
CA ASN A 142 -7.61 17.31 -2.93
C ASN A 142 -7.63 15.78 -2.87
N LYS A 143 -8.06 15.10 -3.94
CA LYS A 143 -8.05 13.63 -4.02
C LYS A 143 -6.63 13.07 -3.95
N CYS A 144 -5.70 13.70 -4.67
CA CYS A 144 -4.30 13.31 -4.72
C CYS A 144 -3.63 13.49 -3.35
N ARG A 145 -3.90 14.62 -2.68
CA ARG A 145 -3.44 14.90 -1.31
C ARG A 145 -3.95 13.87 -0.32
N LEU A 146 -5.24 13.54 -0.36
CA LEU A 146 -5.84 12.52 0.50
C LEU A 146 -5.20 11.14 0.28
N HIS A 147 -5.17 10.67 -0.98
CA HIS A 147 -4.62 9.35 -1.28
C HIS A 147 -3.10 9.25 -1.04
N GLY A 148 -2.37 10.35 -1.28
CA GLY A 148 -0.95 10.49 -1.02
C GLY A 148 -0.63 10.40 0.48
N LYS A 149 -1.37 11.15 1.32
CA LYS A 149 -1.22 11.08 2.78
C LYS A 149 -1.52 9.69 3.34
N ILE A 150 -2.62 9.07 2.92
CA ILE A 150 -2.96 7.71 3.37
C ILE A 150 -1.84 6.73 3.00
N GLY A 151 -1.28 6.84 1.79
CA GLY A 151 -0.19 5.97 1.35
C GLY A 151 1.11 6.17 2.11
N ALA A 152 1.50 7.43 2.30
CA ALA A 152 2.68 7.78 3.08
C ALA A 152 2.54 7.31 4.53
N GLU A 153 1.38 7.52 5.14
CA GLU A 153 1.07 7.04 6.49
C GLU A 153 1.11 5.50 6.56
N GLY A 154 0.41 4.80 5.66
CA GLY A 154 0.38 3.34 5.67
C GLY A 154 1.75 2.71 5.46
N LEU A 155 2.59 3.29 4.60
CA LEU A 155 3.98 2.85 4.45
C LEU A 155 4.82 3.18 5.69
N SER A 156 4.60 4.35 6.31
CA SER A 156 5.23 4.71 7.60
C SER A 156 4.93 3.68 8.67
N THR A 157 3.66 3.31 8.81
CA THR A 157 3.19 2.35 9.79
C THR A 157 3.77 0.97 9.51
N ALA A 158 3.84 0.54 8.25
CA ALA A 158 4.48 -0.71 7.88
C ALA A 158 5.96 -0.73 8.30
N LEU A 159 6.71 0.33 8.00
CA LEU A 159 8.11 0.45 8.41
C LEU A 159 8.26 0.50 9.94
N GLN A 160 7.36 1.17 10.66
CA GLN A 160 7.40 1.23 12.11
C GLN A 160 7.20 -0.16 12.72
N ILE A 161 6.22 -0.94 12.25
CA ILE A 161 5.95 -2.31 12.71
C ILE A 161 7.13 -3.23 12.39
N LEU A 162 7.65 -3.18 11.16
CA LEU A 162 8.69 -4.10 10.72
C LEU A 162 10.07 -3.78 11.29
N LEU A 163 10.42 -2.50 11.40
CA LEU A 163 11.78 -2.08 11.75
C LEU A 163 11.90 -1.58 13.19
N GLY A 164 10.87 -0.97 13.77
CA GLY A 164 10.97 -0.43 15.13
C GLY A 164 12.09 0.60 15.30
N ARG A 165 12.24 1.14 16.51
CA ARG A 165 13.19 2.25 16.72
C ARG A 165 14.64 1.82 16.59
N ALA A 166 14.94 0.59 16.99
CA ALA A 166 16.29 0.05 17.08
C ALA A 166 16.54 -1.15 16.15
N GLY A 167 15.61 -1.49 15.26
CA GLY A 167 15.71 -2.69 14.41
C GLY A 167 15.03 -3.91 15.02
N ASP A 168 14.24 -3.74 16.07
CA ASP A 168 13.55 -4.79 16.82
C ASP A 168 12.07 -4.95 16.43
N GLY A 169 11.58 -4.13 15.49
CA GLY A 169 10.14 -4.00 15.23
C GLY A 169 9.43 -3.20 16.33
N GLU A 170 8.20 -2.77 16.07
CA GLU A 170 7.35 -2.14 17.08
C GLU A 170 6.17 -3.03 17.38
N ASP A 171 5.74 -3.04 18.65
CA ASP A 171 4.52 -3.70 19.07
C ASP A 171 3.29 -3.06 18.38
N PRO A 172 2.51 -3.81 17.57
CA PRO A 172 1.30 -3.30 16.92
C PRO A 172 0.28 -2.70 17.90
N ASP A 173 0.28 -3.11 19.18
CA ASP A 173 -0.62 -2.56 20.20
C ASP A 173 -0.28 -1.10 20.57
N ARG A 174 0.94 -0.65 20.32
CA ARG A 174 1.38 0.74 20.54
C ARG A 174 1.11 1.67 19.36
N ILE A 175 0.69 1.12 18.22
CA ILE A 175 0.38 1.89 17.02
C ILE A 175 -1.01 2.53 17.16
N HIS A 176 -1.13 3.79 16.73
CA HIS A 176 -2.40 4.51 16.82
C HIS A 176 -3.42 3.93 15.84
N ARG A 177 -4.72 3.95 16.21
CA ARG A 177 -5.78 3.36 15.36
C ARG A 177 -5.85 3.95 13.95
N VAL A 178 -5.52 5.23 13.80
CA VAL A 178 -5.48 5.91 12.49
C VAL A 178 -4.33 5.40 11.61
N GLU A 179 -3.18 5.11 12.20
CA GLU A 179 -2.03 4.51 11.51
C GLU A 179 -2.38 3.09 11.02
N ILE A 180 -3.00 2.28 11.89
CA ILE A 180 -3.50 0.94 11.55
C ILE A 180 -4.53 1.00 10.40
N ALA A 181 -5.47 1.94 10.46
CA ALA A 181 -6.44 2.13 9.39
C ALA A 181 -5.77 2.55 8.07
N ALA A 182 -4.74 3.40 8.12
CA ALA A 182 -3.96 3.79 6.95
C ALA A 182 -3.16 2.63 6.37
N LEU A 183 -2.62 1.74 7.19
CA LEU A 183 -1.93 0.51 6.78
C LEU A 183 -2.86 -0.40 5.97
N ILE A 184 -4.02 -0.79 6.51
CA ILE A 184 -4.99 -1.64 5.79
C ILE A 184 -5.46 -0.96 4.51
N THR A 185 -5.79 0.34 4.58
CA THR A 185 -6.26 1.09 3.42
C THR A 185 -5.20 1.14 2.32
N THR A 186 -3.93 1.24 2.70
CA THR A 186 -2.80 1.24 1.76
C THR A 186 -2.60 -0.15 1.15
N LEU A 187 -2.65 -1.21 1.95
CA LEU A 187 -2.62 -2.59 1.46
C LEU A 187 -3.71 -2.83 0.40
N GLY A 188 -4.96 -2.44 0.68
CA GLY A 188 -6.07 -2.58 -0.27
C GLY A 188 -5.86 -1.82 -1.58
N LYS A 189 -5.26 -0.61 -1.53
CA LYS A 189 -4.90 0.15 -2.74
C LYS A 189 -3.83 -0.54 -3.57
N PHE A 190 -2.80 -1.10 -2.94
CA PHE A 190 -1.76 -1.84 -3.64
C PHE A 190 -2.31 -3.14 -4.24
N SER A 191 -3.16 -3.86 -3.51
CA SER A 191 -3.85 -5.05 -4.01
C SER A 191 -4.66 -4.75 -5.28
N THR A 192 -5.48 -3.70 -5.25
CA THR A 192 -6.24 -3.24 -6.43
C THR A 192 -5.32 -2.82 -7.58
N THR A 193 -4.21 -2.13 -7.27
CA THR A 193 -3.26 -1.67 -8.29
C THR A 193 -2.56 -2.86 -8.96
N ILE A 194 -2.18 -3.89 -8.20
CA ILE A 194 -1.56 -5.12 -8.72
C ILE A 194 -2.53 -5.87 -9.62
N GLU A 195 -3.78 -6.03 -9.20
CA GLU A 195 -4.82 -6.66 -10.02
C GLU A 195 -4.99 -5.91 -11.34
N TYR A 196 -5.09 -4.58 -11.29
CA TYR A 196 -5.21 -3.72 -12.48
C TYR A 196 -4.00 -3.88 -13.41
N CYS A 197 -2.78 -3.76 -12.89
CA CYS A 197 -1.56 -3.94 -13.69
C CYS A 197 -1.48 -5.34 -14.29
N SER A 198 -1.89 -6.38 -13.56
CA SER A 198 -1.89 -7.75 -14.07
C SER A 198 -2.86 -7.93 -15.25
N LYS A 199 -4.03 -7.31 -15.22
CA LYS A 199 -4.99 -7.31 -16.34
C LYS A 199 -4.39 -6.60 -17.55
N MET A 200 -3.85 -5.39 -17.36
CA MET A 200 -3.20 -4.64 -18.44
C MET A 200 -2.04 -5.42 -19.08
N LEU A 201 -1.26 -6.18 -18.32
CA LEU A 201 -0.17 -6.98 -18.89
C LEU A 201 -0.63 -8.20 -19.70
N LYS A 202 -1.85 -8.71 -19.46
CA LYS A 202 -2.38 -9.92 -20.12
C LYS A 202 -3.15 -9.63 -21.40
N GLU A 203 -3.73 -8.44 -21.53
CA GLU A 203 -4.56 -8.02 -22.67
C GLU A 203 -3.78 -7.02 -23.53
N PRO A 204 -2.96 -7.48 -24.52
CA PRO A 204 -2.14 -6.61 -25.36
C PRO A 204 -2.98 -5.62 -26.19
#